data_AF-A0A3N5F945-F1
#
_entry.id   AF-A0A3N5F945-F1
#
_cell.length_a   1.000
_cell.length_b   1.000
_cell.length_c   1.000
_cell.angle_alpha   90.00
_cell.angle_beta   90.00
_cell.angle_gamma   90.00
#
_symmetry.space_group_name_H-M   'P 1'
#
loop_
_entity.id
_entity.type
_entity.pdbx_description
1 polymer ?
#
loop_
_entity_poly.entity_id
_entity_poly.type
_entity_poly.pdbx_seq_one_letter_code
_entity_poly.pdbx_strand_id
1 'polypeptide(L)' 'MHTDSGGYSPGEHVQRYARVARLMPAVEWEAHFDLVRDIERLKRERGAIVLAHNYQRPEVFHGVADVQGDSLALARD' A
#
# COMPACT_ATOMS: atom_id res chain seq x y z
N MET A 1 16.56 -12.64 10.73
CA MET A 1 15.24 -12.82 11.37
C MET A 1 14.78 -11.45 11.83
N HIS A 2 14.00 -10.74 11.01
CA HIS A 2 13.38 -9.49 11.46
C HIS A 2 12.11 -9.85 12.23
N THR A 3 12.23 -9.94 13.54
CA THR A 3 11.10 -9.94 14.46
C THR A 3 10.81 -8.49 14.82
N ASP A 4 9.91 -7.85 14.07
CA ASP A 4 9.12 -6.76 14.60
C ASP A 4 7.68 -7.25 14.73
N SER A 5 7.31 -7.60 15.96
CA SER A 5 5.95 -7.97 16.36
C SER A 5 5.12 -6.72 16.64
N GLY A 6 5.21 -5.73 15.76
CA GLY A 6 4.30 -4.59 15.66
C GLY A 6 2.99 -5.02 15.00
N GLY A 7 2.14 -5.68 15.78
CA GLY A 7 0.70 -5.89 15.57
C GLY A 7 0.21 -6.03 14.13
N TYR A 8 0.21 -7.25 13.60
CA TYR A 8 -0.74 -7.63 12.55
C TYR A 8 -2.16 -7.37 13.08
N SER A 9 -2.81 -6.30 12.62
CA SER A 9 -4.26 -6.15 12.82
C SER A 9 -4.95 -6.85 11.66
N PRO A 10 -5.71 -7.93 11.90
CA PRO A 10 -6.49 -8.57 10.84
C PRO A 10 -7.41 -7.58 10.11
N GLY A 11 -7.84 -6.51 10.79
CA GLY A 11 -8.65 -5.46 10.18
C GLY A 11 -7.92 -4.65 9.12
N GLU A 12 -6.64 -4.33 9.32
CA GLU A 12 -5.86 -3.58 8.32
C GLU A 12 -5.61 -4.41 7.06
N HIS A 13 -5.29 -5.69 7.26
CA HIS A 13 -5.12 -6.63 6.16
C HIS A 13 -6.36 -6.72 5.28
N VAL A 14 -7.52 -6.97 5.89
CA VAL A 14 -8.81 -7.06 5.19
C VAL A 14 -9.14 -5.76 4.43
N GLN A 15 -8.97 -4.60 5.08
CA GLN A 15 -9.26 -3.31 4.47
C GLN A 15 -8.40 -3.01 3.25
N ARG A 16 -7.11 -3.37 3.29
CA ARG A 16 -6.19 -3.15 2.17
C ARG A 16 -6.35 -4.19 1.07
N TYR A 17 -6.53 -5.46 1.43
CA TYR A 17 -6.78 -6.52 0.45
C TYR A 17 -8.02 -6.20 -0.40
N ALA A 18 -9.09 -5.66 0.20
CA ALA A 18 -10.29 -5.25 -0.53
C ALA A 18 -10.02 -4.25 -1.67
N ARG A 19 -8.96 -3.43 -1.58
CA ARG A 19 -8.57 -2.46 -2.61
C ARG A 19 -7.87 -3.09 -3.80
N VAL A 20 -7.25 -4.26 -3.61
CA VAL A 20 -6.46 -4.96 -4.64
C VAL A 20 -7.09 -6.27 -5.10
N ALA A 21 -8.10 -6.79 -4.39
CA ALA A 21 -8.68 -8.12 -4.59
C ALA A 21 -9.23 -8.37 -6.00
N ARG A 22 -9.56 -7.32 -6.76
CA ARG A 22 -9.99 -7.43 -8.17
C ARG A 22 -8.84 -7.61 -9.16
N LEU A 23 -7.63 -7.26 -8.76
CA LEU A 23 -6.44 -7.17 -9.62
C LEU A 23 -5.38 -8.20 -9.24
N MET A 24 -5.41 -8.72 -8.01
CA MET A 24 -4.45 -9.71 -7.53
C MET A 24 -5.09 -10.78 -6.63
N PRO A 25 -4.66 -12.05 -6.75
CA PRO A 25 -5.08 -13.12 -5.84
C PRO A 25 -4.57 -12.91 -4.41
N ALA A 26 -5.30 -13.46 -3.43
CA ALA A 26 -4.93 -13.39 -2.01
C ALA A 26 -3.50 -13.88 -1.73
N VAL A 27 -3.07 -14.99 -2.36
CA VAL A 27 -1.72 -15.54 -2.14
C VAL A 27 -0.61 -14.58 -2.58
N GLU A 28 -0.82 -13.82 -3.67
CA GLU A 28 0.14 -12.81 -4.13
C GLU A 28 0.12 -11.60 -3.18
N TRP A 29 -1.06 -11.22 -2.68
CA TRP A 29 -1.19 -10.16 -1.69
C TRP A 29 -0.48 -10.50 -0.37
N GLU A 30 -0.60 -11.73 0.14
CA GLU A 30 0.10 -12.15 1.36
C GLU A 30 1.61 -11.97 1.24
N ALA A 31 2.18 -12.23 0.06
CA ALA A 31 3.62 -12.07 -0.18
C ALA A 31 4.07 -10.59 -0.14
N HIS A 32 3.16 -9.63 -0.32
CA HIS A 32 3.45 -8.20 -0.33
C HIS A 32 3.01 -7.47 0.93
N PHE A 33 2.09 -8.04 1.72
CA PHE A 33 1.42 -7.33 2.79
C PHE A 33 2.38 -6.78 3.86
N ASP A 34 3.38 -7.55 4.26
CA ASP A 34 4.35 -7.11 5.27
C ASP A 34 5.11 -5.84 4.83
N LEU A 35 5.50 -5.76 3.55
CA LEU A 35 6.14 -4.58 2.98
C LEU A 35 5.18 -3.39 2.90
N VAL A 36 3.93 -3.63 2.47
CA VAL A 36 2.89 -2.60 2.43
C VAL A 36 2.67 -1.98 3.81
N ARG A 37 2.59 -2.83 4.84
CA ARG A 37 2.43 -2.41 6.24
C ARG A 37 3.62 -1.59 6.72
N ASP A 38 4.84 -2.04 6.44
CA ASP A 38 6.05 -1.34 6.88
C ASP A 38 6.19 0.02 6.19
N ILE A 39 5.83 0.13 4.91
CA ILE A 39 5.77 1.40 4.18
C ILE A 39 4.73 2.33 4.83
N GLU A 40 3.54 1.83 5.15
CA GLU A 40 2.52 2.63 5.82
C GLU A 40 2.97 3.16 7.18
N ARG A 41 3.61 2.31 8.00
CA ARG A 41 4.18 2.71 9.28
C ARG A 41 5.18 3.86 9.09
N LEU A 42 6.11 3.71 8.14
CA LEU A 42 7.11 4.73 7.84
C LEU A 42 6.51 6.03 7.29
N LYS A 43 5.46 5.96 6.46
CA LYS A 43 4.74 7.14 5.98
C LYS A 43 4.19 7.96 7.15
N ARG A 44 3.55 7.29 8.12
CA ARG A 44 2.99 7.94 9.31
C ARG A 44 4.08 8.52 10.20
N GLU A 45 5.14 7.76 10.47
CA GLU A 45 6.27 8.23 11.28
C GLU A 45 6.97 9.46 10.68
N ARG A 46 7.01 9.55 9.35
CA ARG A 46 7.68 10.65 8.63
C ARG A 46 6.76 11.78 8.21
N GLY A 47 5.44 11.65 8.42
CA GLY A 47 4.46 12.58 7.85
C GLY A 47 4.55 12.67 6.32
N ALA A 48 4.91 11.57 5.66
CA ALA A 48 5.13 11.54 4.22
C ALA A 48 3.89 11.05 3.48
N ILE A 49 3.67 11.61 2.28
CA ILE A 49 2.66 11.15 1.33
C ILE A 49 3.31 10.38 0.18
N VAL A 50 2.62 9.37 -0.34
CA VAL A 50 3.05 8.59 -1.51
C VAL A 50 2.15 8.92 -2.70
N LEU A 51 2.76 9.49 -3.73
CA LEU A 51 2.13 9.72 -5.03
C LEU A 51 2.44 8.52 -5.94
N ALA A 52 1.41 7.91 -6.54
CA ALA A 52 1.58 6.82 -7.48
C ALA A 52 0.95 7.12 -8.84
N HIS A 53 1.72 6.85 -9.90
CA HIS A 53 1.24 6.94 -11.27
C HIS A 53 0.47 5.67 -11.68
N ASN A 54 -0.48 5.81 -12.61
CA ASN A 54 -1.37 4.72 -13.10
C ASN A 54 -0.66 3.46 -13.65
N TYR A 55 0.66 3.48 -13.84
CA TYR A 55 1.44 2.34 -14.34
C TYR A 55 2.14 1.54 -13.23
N GLN A 56 1.96 1.92 -11.97
CA GLN A 56 2.50 1.18 -10.84
C GLN A 56 1.74 -0.13 -10.62
N ARG A 57 2.43 -1.13 -10.06
CA ARG A 57 1.82 -2.43 -9.74
C ARG A 57 0.68 -2.25 -8.72
N PRO A 58 -0.37 -3.11 -8.72
CA PRO A 58 -1.55 -2.93 -7.87
C PRO A 58 -1.24 -2.79 -6.38
N GLU A 59 -0.27 -3.54 -5.86
CA GLU A 59 0.17 -3.48 -4.47
C GLU A 59 0.81 -2.13 -4.09
N VAL A 60 1.37 -1.42 -5.06
CA VAL A 60 1.88 -0.06 -4.85
C VAL A 60 0.77 0.94 -5.03
N PHE A 61 0.09 0.90 -6.18
CA PHE A 61 -0.89 1.89 -6.59
C PHE A 61 -2.09 1.92 -5.65
N HIS A 62 -2.71 0.77 -5.34
CA HIS A 62 -3.86 0.70 -4.44
C HIS A 62 -3.48 0.34 -2.99
N GLY A 63 -2.31 -0.27 -2.80
CA GLY A 63 -1.88 -0.75 -1.50
C GLY A 63 -1.21 0.31 -0.63
N VAL A 64 -0.39 1.22 -1.17
CA VAL A 64 0.34 2.23 -0.35
C VAL A 64 0.15 3.69 -0.78
N ALA A 65 -0.34 3.97 -2.00
CA ALA A 65 -0.47 5.34 -2.47
C ALA A 65 -1.57 6.13 -1.73
N ASP A 66 -1.30 7.39 -1.45
CA ASP A 66 -2.27 8.35 -0.91
C ASP A 66 -2.96 9.14 -2.03
N VAL A 67 -2.20 9.45 -3.08
CA VAL A 67 -2.69 10.13 -4.28
C VAL A 67 -2.35 9.29 -5.50
N GLN A 68 -3.33 9.14 -6.37
CA GLN A 68 -3.30 8.31 -7.57
C GLN A 68 -3.65 9.18 -8.77
N GLY A 69 -2.90 9.07 -9.86
CA GLY A 69 -3.26 9.80 -11.06
C GLY A 69 -2.27 9.69 -12.22
N ASP A 70 -2.64 10.34 -13.32
CA ASP A 70 -1.74 10.58 -14.43
C ASP A 70 -0.85 11.81 -14.17
N SER A 71 0.04 12.14 -15.11
CA SER A 71 0.96 13.27 -15.00
C SER A 71 0.28 14.62 -14.73
N LEU A 72 -0.96 14.83 -15.17
CA LEU A 72 -1.66 16.10 -14.98
C LEU A 72 -2.30 16.18 -13.59
N ALA A 73 -2.89 15.08 -13.13
CA ALA A 73 -3.43 14.96 -11.78
C ALA A 73 -2.32 15.12 -10.72
N LEU A 74 -1.18 14.43 -10.90
CA LEU A 74 -0.07 14.47 -9.95
C LEU A 74 0.73 15.78 -9.94
N ALA A 75 0.59 16.63 -10.95
CA ALA A 75 1.26 17.93 -11.00
C ALA A 75 0.44 19.06 -10.36
N ARG A 76 -0.84 18.82 -10.03
CA ARG A 76 -1.76 19.81 -9.48
C ARG A 76 -1.94 19.71 -7.96
N ASP A 77 -1.86 18.51 -7.42
CA ASP A 77 -2.09 18.17 -6.00
C ASP A 77 -0.77 17.92 -5.26
#